data_AF-A0A967H3V1-F1
#
_entry.id   AF-A0A967H3V1-F1
#
_cell.length_a   1.000
_cell.length_b   1.000
_cell.length_c   1.000
_cell.angle_alpha   90.00
_cell.angle_beta   90.00
_cell.angle_gamma   90.00
#
_symmetry.space_group_name_H-M   'P 1'
#
loop_
_entity.id
_entity.type
_entity.pdbx_description
1 polymer ?
#
loop_
_entity_poly.entity_id
_entity_poly.type
_entity_poly.pdbx_seq_one_letter_code
_entity_poly.pdbx_strand_id
1 'polypeptide(L)'
;MMYDELLGHLAFLYGSERAPSLLNQLEKIISDFQHRYPDLAAHTGPRVTEKDAILITYGDMVRGEGSPLRVLASFLERYLAGLVNGVHFLPFFPYSSDDGFSVIDYWKVDPALGSWDDVALTGRHFRLMFDAVINHISAESEWFQRFLQGDPAYQDFFITAEPTAALSQVFRPR
;
A
#
# COMPACT_ATOMS: atom_id res chain seq x y z
N MET A 1 -11.66 2.27 24.91
CA MET A 1 -11.99 3.23 23.84
C MET A 1 -11.52 2.72 22.48
N MET A 2 -10.22 2.71 22.14
CA MET A 2 -9.77 2.21 20.83
C MET A 2 -10.15 0.74 20.55
N TYR A 3 -9.96 -0.16 21.52
CA TYR A 3 -10.27 -1.58 21.34
C TYR A 3 -11.77 -1.87 21.26
N ASP A 4 -12.61 -1.09 21.95
CA ASP A 4 -14.06 -1.22 21.90
C ASP A 4 -14.61 -0.82 20.53
N GLU A 5 -14.05 0.25 19.94
CA GLU A 5 -14.39 0.70 18.58
C GLU A 5 -13.95 -0.33 17.52
N LEU A 6 -12.72 -0.86 17.63
CA LEU A 6 -12.23 -1.90 16.74
C LEU A 6 -13.09 -3.16 16.81
N LEU A 7 -13.46 -3.59 18.02
CA LEU A 7 -14.36 -4.73 18.21
C LEU A 7 -15.72 -4.48 17.55
N GLY A 8 -16.27 -3.27 17.70
CA GLY A 8 -17.52 -2.86 17.06
C GLY A 8 -17.47 -2.95 15.53
N HIS A 9 -16.39 -2.45 14.91
CA HIS A 9 -16.19 -2.55 13.46
C HIS A 9 -16.03 -4.00 12.99
N LEU A 10 -15.25 -4.81 13.72
CA LEU A 10 -15.08 -6.23 13.40
C LEU A 10 -16.40 -7.00 13.52
N ALA A 11 -17.21 -6.70 14.55
CA ALA A 11 -18.53 -7.31 14.73
C ALA A 11 -19.51 -6.90 13.61
N PHE A 12 -19.45 -5.65 13.16
CA PHE A 12 -20.25 -5.18 12.03
C PHE A 12 -19.87 -5.88 10.71
N LEU A 13 -18.57 -6.02 10.43
CA LEU A 13 -18.08 -6.59 9.16
C LEU A 13 -18.11 -8.12 9.12
N TYR A 14 -17.78 -8.79 10.22
CA TYR A 14 -17.50 -10.23 10.27
C TYR A 14 -18.38 -11.01 11.25
N GLY A 15 -19.32 -10.33 11.91
CA GLY A 15 -20.23 -10.91 12.90
C GLY A 15 -19.65 -10.92 14.31
N SER A 16 -20.55 -10.82 15.30
CA SER A 16 -20.20 -10.75 16.73
C SER A 16 -19.51 -12.00 17.27
N GLU A 17 -19.75 -13.16 16.67
CA GLU A 17 -19.14 -14.43 17.09
C GLU A 17 -17.64 -14.47 16.76
N ARG A 18 -17.24 -14.01 15.57
CA ARG A 18 -15.83 -14.05 15.11
C ARG A 18 -15.01 -12.86 15.60
N ALA A 19 -15.66 -11.72 15.84
CA ALA A 19 -15.00 -10.47 16.15
C ALA A 19 -13.97 -10.54 17.30
N PRO A 20 -14.24 -11.22 18.43
CA PRO A 20 -13.24 -11.32 19.51
C PRO A 20 -11.95 -12.04 19.08
N SER A 21 -12.06 -13.12 18.29
CA SER A 21 -10.89 -13.85 17.81
C SER A 21 -10.10 -13.02 16.78
N LEU A 22 -10.78 -12.26 15.93
CA LEU A 22 -10.14 -11.38 14.95
C LEU A 22 -9.43 -10.20 15.63
N LEU A 23 -10.05 -9.66 16.69
CA LEU A 23 -9.43 -8.61 17.49
C LEU A 23 -8.11 -9.08 18.09
N ASN A 24 -8.08 -10.28 18.68
CA ASN A 24 -6.85 -10.86 19.24
C ASN A 24 -5.74 -11.02 18.18
N GLN A 25 -6.09 -11.39 16.94
CA GLN A 25 -5.11 -11.49 15.85
C GLN A 25 -4.60 -10.11 15.43
N LEU A 26 -5.49 -9.13 15.32
CA LEU A 26 -5.14 -7.75 14.99
C LEU A 26 -4.26 -7.12 16.08
N GLU A 27 -4.58 -7.36 17.34
CA GLU A 27 -3.79 -6.93 18.50
C GLU A 27 -2.36 -7.49 18.44
N LYS A 28 -2.21 -8.75 18.06
CA LYS A 28 -0.89 -9.35 17.87
C LYS A 28 -0.11 -8.63 16.77
N ILE A 29 -0.72 -8.36 15.63
CA ILE A 29 -0.08 -7.63 14.52
C ILE A 29 0.33 -6.22 14.96
N ILE A 30 -0.55 -5.50 15.65
CA ILE A 30 -0.28 -4.17 16.18
C ILE A 30 0.89 -4.22 17.19
N SER A 31 0.85 -5.17 18.12
CA SER A 31 1.89 -5.33 19.14
C SER A 31 3.25 -5.69 18.54
N ASP A 32 3.28 -6.63 17.59
CA ASP A 32 4.49 -7.02 16.87
C ASP A 32 5.08 -5.83 16.11
N PHE A 33 4.23 -5.01 15.47
CA PHE A 33 4.65 -3.78 14.81
C PHE A 33 5.22 -2.76 15.81
N GLN A 34 4.52 -2.50 16.91
CA GLN A 34 4.97 -1.56 17.94
C GLN A 34 6.30 -1.96 18.57
N HIS A 35 6.49 -3.27 18.79
CA HIS A 35 7.74 -3.80 19.32
C HIS A 35 8.89 -3.67 18.32
N ARG A 36 8.63 -3.94 17.03
CA ARG A 36 9.65 -3.88 15.98
C ARG A 36 10.02 -2.45 15.60
N TYR A 37 9.09 -1.51 15.68
CA TYR A 37 9.25 -0.12 15.26
C TYR A 37 8.74 0.87 16.31
N PRO A 38 9.36 0.94 17.50
CA PRO A 38 8.89 1.74 18.60
C PRO A 38 8.81 3.24 18.26
N ASP A 39 9.76 3.75 17.49
CA ASP A 39 9.79 5.16 17.08
C ASP A 39 8.63 5.53 16.15
N LEU A 40 8.24 4.62 15.25
CA LEU A 40 7.09 4.82 14.36
C LEU A 40 5.77 4.71 15.13
N ALA A 41 5.71 3.80 16.10
CA ALA A 41 4.54 3.59 16.94
C ALA A 41 4.27 4.76 17.90
N ALA A 42 5.31 5.45 18.37
CA ALA A 42 5.19 6.57 19.29
C ALA A 42 4.65 7.86 18.64
N HIS A 43 4.49 7.90 17.32
CA HIS A 43 4.06 9.10 16.60
C HIS A 43 2.56 9.37 16.78
N THR A 44 2.21 10.39 17.57
CA THR A 44 0.81 10.73 17.95
C THR A 44 0.30 12.07 17.39
N GLY A 45 1.13 12.79 16.63
CA GLY A 45 0.78 14.09 16.03
C GLY A 45 0.00 13.96 14.71
N PRO A 46 -0.61 15.07 14.23
CA PRO A 46 -1.25 15.10 12.92
C PRO A 46 -0.23 14.76 11.83
N ARG A 47 -0.54 13.75 11.02
CA ARG A 47 0.37 13.29 9.95
C ARG A 47 0.52 14.31 8.83
N VAL A 48 -0.46 15.19 8.63
CA VAL A 48 -0.48 16.28 7.65
C VAL A 48 -1.16 17.51 8.27
N THR A 49 -0.67 18.70 7.96
CA THR A 49 -1.11 20.02 8.46
C THR A 49 -1.12 21.05 7.31
N GLU A 50 -1.64 22.25 7.57
CA GLU A 50 -1.66 23.37 6.62
C GLU A 50 -0.26 23.88 6.22
N LYS A 51 0.79 23.44 6.91
CA LYS A 51 2.20 23.78 6.62
C LYS A 51 2.85 22.82 5.63
N ASP A 52 2.16 21.76 5.24
CA ASP A 52 2.71 20.73 4.37
C ASP A 52 2.58 21.10 2.88
N ALA A 53 3.68 20.94 2.17
CA ALA A 53 3.74 21.00 0.72
C ALA A 53 4.22 19.64 0.21
N ILE A 54 3.33 18.93 -0.49
CA ILE A 54 3.54 17.54 -0.92
C ILE A 54 3.64 17.50 -2.45
N LEU A 55 4.70 16.90 -2.95
CA LEU A 55 4.85 16.61 -4.37
C LEU A 55 4.30 15.20 -4.67
N ILE A 56 3.42 15.09 -5.66
CA ILE A 56 2.99 13.79 -6.20
C ILE A 56 3.75 13.54 -7.49
N THR A 57 4.40 12.38 -7.62
CA THR A 57 5.23 12.07 -8.79
C THR A 57 5.33 10.57 -9.06
N TYR A 58 5.49 10.19 -10.32
CA TYR A 58 6.00 8.87 -10.69
C TYR A 58 7.49 8.77 -10.36
N GLY A 59 7.95 7.55 -10.09
CA GLY A 59 9.34 7.25 -9.74
C GLY A 59 10.34 7.49 -10.88
N ASP A 60 9.88 7.58 -12.12
CA ASP A 60 10.70 7.77 -13.32
C ASP A 60 10.48 9.11 -14.04
N MET A 61 9.81 10.06 -13.36
CA MET A 61 9.52 11.40 -13.89
C MET A 61 10.81 12.17 -14.27
N VAL A 62 11.92 11.88 -13.59
CA VAL A 62 13.25 12.41 -13.91
C VAL A 62 14.17 11.26 -14.27
N ARG A 63 14.89 11.38 -15.40
CA ARG A 63 15.77 10.34 -15.93
C ARG A 63 17.22 10.82 -16.00
N GLY A 64 18.15 9.88 -15.80
CA GLY A 64 19.58 10.14 -15.73
C GLY A 64 20.36 8.82 -15.58
N GLU A 65 21.64 8.91 -15.19
CA GLU A 65 22.45 7.72 -14.92
C GLU A 65 22.07 7.07 -13.57
N GLY A 66 21.77 5.77 -13.59
CA GLY A 66 21.38 5.00 -12.42
C GLY A 66 19.90 4.59 -12.43
N SER A 67 19.40 4.09 -11.29
CA SER A 67 17.98 3.75 -11.16
C SER A 67 17.12 5.02 -11.15
N PRO A 68 15.93 5.01 -11.77
CA PRO A 68 15.03 6.18 -11.79
C PRO A 68 14.76 6.77 -10.41
N LEU A 69 14.48 5.93 -9.41
CA LEU A 69 14.22 6.40 -8.04
C LEU A 69 15.43 7.10 -7.40
N ARG A 70 16.66 6.66 -7.70
CA ARG A 70 17.87 7.32 -7.21
C ARG A 70 18.11 8.66 -7.88
N VAL A 71 17.88 8.72 -9.19
CA VAL A 71 17.96 9.98 -9.95
C VAL A 71 16.94 10.98 -9.41
N LEU A 72 15.70 10.53 -9.20
CA LEU A 72 14.65 11.32 -8.61
C LEU A 72 15.02 11.81 -7.21
N ALA A 73 15.50 10.93 -6.32
CA ALA A 73 15.96 11.33 -4.98
C ALA A 73 17.00 12.46 -5.03
N SER A 74 17.99 12.34 -5.92
CA SER A 74 19.05 13.34 -6.11
C SER A 74 18.50 14.67 -6.64
N PHE A 75 17.52 14.62 -7.55
CA PHE A 75 16.84 15.81 -8.06
C PHE A 75 16.03 16.50 -6.95
N LEU A 76 15.24 15.74 -6.20
CA LEU A 76 14.40 16.26 -5.12
C LEU A 76 15.26 16.93 -4.04
N GLU A 77 16.33 16.27 -3.59
CA GLU A 77 17.25 16.83 -2.61
C GLU A 77 17.89 18.13 -3.11
N ARG A 78 18.36 18.14 -4.36
CA ARG A 78 19.05 19.30 -4.92
C ARG A 78 18.15 20.52 -5.13
N TYR A 79 16.91 20.31 -5.56
CA TYR A 79 16.07 21.40 -6.06
C TYR A 79 14.85 21.70 -5.19
N LEU A 80 14.37 20.74 -4.39
CA LEU A 80 13.10 20.88 -3.67
C LEU A 80 13.24 20.74 -2.14
N ALA A 81 14.42 20.37 -1.62
CA ALA A 81 14.66 20.35 -0.18
C ALA A 81 14.40 21.74 0.43
N GLY A 82 13.55 21.77 1.46
CA GLY A 82 13.11 23.02 2.13
C GLY A 82 11.94 23.74 1.46
N LEU A 83 11.53 23.35 0.24
CA LEU A 83 10.32 23.85 -0.43
C LEU A 83 9.14 22.90 -0.29
N VAL A 84 9.40 21.60 -0.47
CA VAL A 84 8.44 20.52 -0.18
C VAL A 84 8.96 19.70 0.98
N ASN A 85 8.04 19.14 1.76
CA ASN A 85 8.38 18.31 2.91
C ASN A 85 7.80 16.90 2.83
N GLY A 86 6.95 16.64 1.83
CA GLY A 86 6.42 15.32 1.53
C GLY A 86 6.55 14.96 0.05
N VAL A 87 6.74 13.67 -0.22
CA VAL A 87 6.74 13.10 -1.56
C VAL A 87 5.78 11.92 -1.56
N HIS A 88 4.75 12.00 -2.40
CA HIS A 88 3.87 10.90 -2.74
C HIS A 88 4.42 10.23 -4.01
N PHE A 89 4.95 9.02 -3.87
CA PHE A 89 5.25 8.19 -5.04
C PHE A 89 3.96 7.52 -5.52
N LEU A 90 3.57 7.83 -6.75
CA LEU A 90 2.62 7.01 -7.50
C LEU A 90 3.16 5.57 -7.59
N PRO A 91 2.30 4.57 -7.85
CA PRO A 91 2.67 3.18 -7.58
C PRO A 91 3.98 2.76 -8.24
N PHE A 92 4.85 2.16 -7.44
CA PHE A 92 6.20 1.76 -7.82
C PHE A 92 6.48 0.27 -7.53
N PHE A 93 5.45 -0.48 -7.14
CA PHE A 93 5.52 -1.94 -7.04
C PHE A 93 5.53 -2.55 -8.45
N PRO A 94 6.06 -3.77 -8.64
CA PRO A 94 5.86 -4.51 -9.88
C PRO A 94 4.37 -4.58 -10.22
N TYR A 95 4.01 -4.30 -11.46
CA TYR A 95 2.62 -4.22 -11.92
C TYR A 95 2.45 -4.76 -13.34
N SER A 96 1.22 -5.14 -13.69
CA SER A 96 0.90 -5.70 -15.02
C SER A 96 0.19 -4.71 -15.96
N SER A 97 -0.53 -3.72 -15.41
CA SER A 97 -1.33 -2.75 -16.17
C SER A 97 -1.76 -1.57 -15.28
N ASP A 98 -2.55 -0.63 -15.84
CA ASP A 98 -3.16 0.49 -15.12
C ASP A 98 -2.12 1.39 -14.43
N ASP A 99 -1.02 1.68 -15.13
CA ASP A 99 0.04 2.61 -14.71
C ASP A 99 0.49 2.44 -13.25
N GLY A 100 0.63 1.19 -12.81
CA GLY A 100 1.09 0.83 -11.47
C GLY A 100 0.00 0.35 -10.52
N PHE A 101 -1.28 0.54 -10.83
CA PHE A 101 -2.38 0.18 -9.94
C PHE A 101 -2.77 -1.31 -10.01
N SER A 102 -2.41 -2.04 -11.06
CA SER A 102 -2.54 -3.51 -11.09
C SER A 102 -1.30 -4.19 -10.49
N VAL A 103 -1.17 -4.12 -9.16
CA VAL A 103 0.03 -4.57 -8.41
C VAL A 103 0.19 -6.09 -8.46
N ILE A 104 1.40 -6.55 -8.75
CA ILE A 104 1.80 -7.97 -8.77
C ILE A 104 2.36 -8.39 -7.40
N ASP A 105 3.20 -7.56 -6.79
CA ASP A 105 3.92 -7.90 -5.55
C ASP A 105 4.18 -6.67 -4.66
N TYR A 106 3.43 -6.55 -3.56
CA TYR A 106 3.56 -5.45 -2.59
C TYR A 106 4.86 -5.48 -1.77
N TRP A 107 5.65 -6.55 -1.84
CA TRP A 107 6.88 -6.69 -1.05
C TRP A 107 8.12 -6.19 -1.78
N LYS A 108 8.00 -5.82 -3.06
CA LYS A 108 9.11 -5.43 -3.92
C LYS A 108 8.92 -4.02 -4.48
N VAL A 109 10.03 -3.36 -4.78
CA VAL A 109 10.05 -2.23 -5.70
C VAL A 109 10.19 -2.80 -7.12
N ASP A 110 9.53 -2.18 -8.10
CA ASP A 110 9.70 -2.54 -9.50
C ASP A 110 11.19 -2.43 -9.89
N PRO A 111 11.83 -3.52 -10.34
CA PRO A 111 13.24 -3.50 -10.74
C PRO A 111 13.58 -2.47 -11.82
N ALA A 112 12.61 -2.06 -12.65
CA ALA A 112 12.79 -1.01 -13.63
C ALA A 112 12.95 0.38 -12.98
N LEU A 113 12.42 0.57 -11.77
CA LEU A 113 12.47 1.82 -11.01
C LEU A 113 13.62 1.85 -10.00
N GLY A 114 13.96 0.70 -9.39
CA GLY A 114 15.06 0.58 -8.45
C GLY A 114 14.80 -0.44 -7.34
N SER A 115 15.16 -0.06 -6.11
CA SER A 115 15.06 -0.90 -4.92
C SER A 115 14.49 -0.15 -3.71
N TRP A 116 14.20 -0.87 -2.62
CA TRP A 116 13.82 -0.24 -1.36
C TRP A 116 14.89 0.70 -0.81
N ASP A 117 16.17 0.43 -1.06
CA ASP A 117 17.27 1.33 -0.68
C ASP A 117 17.18 2.66 -1.43
N ASP A 118 16.78 2.64 -2.71
CA ASP A 118 16.58 3.87 -3.50
C ASP A 118 15.36 4.68 -3.00
N VAL A 119 14.27 4.00 -2.60
CA VAL A 119 13.12 4.65 -1.94
C VAL A 119 13.56 5.30 -0.63
N ALA A 120 14.36 4.58 0.17
CA ALA A 120 14.85 5.06 1.46
C ALA A 120 15.75 6.29 1.33
N LEU A 121 16.45 6.50 0.21
CA LEU A 121 17.23 7.73 -0.04
C LEU A 121 16.33 8.97 0.02
N THR A 122 15.16 8.94 -0.62
CA THR A 122 14.20 10.06 -0.57
C THR A 122 13.68 10.26 0.85
N GLY A 123 13.43 9.17 1.58
CA GLY A 123 12.96 9.18 2.97
C GLY A 123 13.91 9.83 3.98
N ARG A 124 15.18 10.09 3.61
CA ARG A 124 16.14 10.80 4.47
C ARG A 124 15.84 12.29 4.61
N HIS A 125 15.19 12.88 3.60
CA HIS A 125 14.93 14.32 3.53
C HIS A 125 13.46 14.67 3.45
N PHE A 126 12.60 13.73 3.03
CA PHE A 126 11.17 13.96 2.80
C PHE A 126 10.32 12.91 3.52
N ARG A 127 9.14 13.32 3.99
CA ARG A 127 8.10 12.38 4.43
C ARG A 127 7.55 11.63 3.21
N LEU A 128 7.55 10.31 3.26
CA LEU A 128 7.07 9.48 2.16
C LEU A 128 5.58 9.16 2.30
N MET A 129 4.88 9.17 1.17
CA MET A 129 3.49 8.71 1.02
C MET A 129 3.41 7.79 -0.18
N PHE A 130 2.64 6.70 -0.07
CA PHE A 130 2.48 5.70 -1.13
C PHE A 130 1.01 5.33 -1.29
N ASP A 131 0.65 4.88 -2.48
CA ASP A 131 -0.64 4.27 -2.74
C ASP A 131 -0.78 2.90 -2.05
N ALA A 132 -1.90 2.71 -1.36
CA ALA A 132 -2.31 1.43 -0.79
C ALA A 132 -3.46 0.85 -1.63
N VAL A 133 -3.12 0.12 -2.69
CA VAL A 133 -4.11 -0.54 -3.56
C VAL A 133 -4.65 -1.79 -2.87
N ILE A 134 -5.66 -1.63 -2.00
CA ILE A 134 -6.18 -2.72 -1.17
C ILE A 134 -7.47 -3.36 -1.70
N ASN A 135 -8.10 -2.75 -2.71
CA ASN A 135 -9.37 -3.24 -3.25
C ASN A 135 -9.21 -4.39 -4.25
N HIS A 136 -8.08 -4.44 -4.95
CA HIS A 136 -7.80 -5.42 -5.99
C HIS A 136 -6.29 -5.64 -6.12
N ILE A 137 -5.91 -6.73 -6.78
CA ILE A 137 -4.53 -7.12 -7.07
C ILE A 137 -4.46 -7.65 -8.51
N SER A 138 -3.28 -7.61 -9.14
CA SER A 138 -3.08 -8.14 -10.49
C SER A 138 -3.45 -9.62 -10.59
N ALA A 139 -3.99 -10.00 -11.75
CA ALA A 139 -4.17 -11.40 -12.11
C ALA A 139 -2.82 -12.15 -12.21
N GLU A 140 -1.70 -11.46 -12.36
CA GLU A 140 -0.36 -12.07 -12.37
C GLU A 140 0.24 -12.22 -10.95
N SER A 141 -0.44 -11.74 -9.92
CA SER A 141 0.02 -11.88 -8.53
C SER A 141 0.03 -13.33 -8.06
N GLU A 142 0.94 -13.67 -7.14
CA GLU A 142 0.97 -15.02 -6.54
C GLU A 142 -0.38 -15.36 -5.91
N TRP A 143 -1.04 -14.42 -5.25
CA TRP A 143 -2.33 -14.66 -4.59
C TRP A 143 -3.40 -15.11 -5.59
N PHE A 144 -3.50 -14.45 -6.75
CA PHE A 144 -4.46 -14.85 -7.77
C PHE A 144 -4.07 -16.17 -8.43
N GLN A 145 -2.78 -16.40 -8.68
CA GLN A 145 -2.31 -17.67 -9.25
C GLN A 145 -2.58 -18.86 -8.31
N ARG A 146 -2.42 -18.69 -6.99
CA ARG A 146 -2.74 -19.70 -5.97
C ARG A 146 -4.25 -19.95 -5.87
N PHE A 147 -5.05 -18.89 -5.94
CA PHE A 147 -6.50 -18.98 -6.04
C PHE A 147 -6.93 -19.83 -7.25
N LEU A 148 -6.37 -19.58 -8.44
CA LEU A 148 -6.67 -20.37 -9.65
C LEU A 148 -6.24 -21.85 -9.53
N GLN A 149 -5.23 -22.14 -8.71
CA GLN A 149 -4.78 -23.51 -8.42
C GLN A 149 -5.65 -24.23 -7.38
N GLY A 150 -6.66 -23.54 -6.81
CA GLY A 150 -7.52 -24.10 -5.77
C GLY A 150 -6.83 -24.24 -4.42
N ASP A 151 -5.81 -23.41 -4.14
CA ASP A 151 -5.15 -23.40 -2.83
C ASP A 151 -6.15 -22.96 -1.73
N PRO A 152 -6.44 -23.81 -0.71
CA PRO A 152 -7.38 -23.48 0.35
C PRO A 152 -7.05 -22.21 1.13
N ALA A 153 -5.77 -21.78 1.15
CA ALA A 153 -5.37 -20.55 1.82
C ALA A 153 -5.82 -19.28 1.06
N TYR A 154 -6.10 -19.39 -0.24
CA TYR A 154 -6.41 -18.26 -1.13
C TYR A 154 -7.80 -18.32 -1.74
N GLN A 155 -8.52 -19.44 -1.59
CA GLN A 155 -9.84 -19.65 -2.19
C GLN A 155 -10.86 -18.55 -1.86
N ASP A 156 -10.77 -17.95 -0.67
CA ASP A 156 -11.69 -16.93 -0.17
C ASP A 156 -11.17 -15.49 -0.36
N PHE A 157 -10.07 -15.31 -1.11
CA PHE A 157 -9.49 -13.97 -1.35
C PHE A 157 -10.18 -13.22 -2.50
N PHE A 158 -10.94 -13.93 -3.35
CA PHE A 158 -11.53 -13.36 -4.56
C PHE A 158 -13.02 -13.70 -4.66
N ILE A 159 -13.78 -12.78 -5.25
CA ILE A 159 -15.21 -12.97 -5.50
C ILE A 159 -15.39 -13.56 -6.90
N THR A 160 -16.00 -14.74 -6.97
CA THR A 160 -16.40 -15.37 -8.23
C THR A 160 -17.88 -15.15 -8.51
N ALA A 161 -18.23 -15.05 -9.79
CA ALA A 161 -19.62 -15.03 -10.23
C ALA A 161 -19.92 -16.30 -11.04
N GLU A 162 -21.08 -16.90 -10.77
CA GLU A 162 -21.60 -17.98 -11.62
C GLU A 162 -21.82 -17.47 -13.04
N PRO A 163 -21.66 -18.32 -14.09
CA PRO A 163 -21.91 -17.93 -15.48
C PRO A 163 -23.33 -17.36 -15.71
N THR A 164 -24.28 -17.74 -14.87
CA THR A 164 -25.68 -17.29 -14.93
C THR A 164 -25.99 -16.07 -14.05
N ALA A 165 -24.99 -15.51 -13.36
CA ALA A 165 -25.20 -14.36 -12.49
C ALA A 165 -25.69 -13.14 -13.29
N ALA A 166 -26.71 -12.45 -12.79
CA ALA A 166 -27.25 -11.25 -13.40
C ALA A 166 -26.32 -10.05 -13.12
N LEU A 167 -25.23 -9.94 -13.89
CA LEU A 167 -24.21 -8.89 -13.73
C LEU A 167 -24.59 -7.55 -14.37
N SER A 168 -25.81 -7.41 -14.92
CA SER A 168 -26.26 -6.18 -15.59
C SER A 168 -26.33 -4.96 -14.67
N GLN A 169 -26.40 -5.16 -13.36
CA GLN A 169 -26.34 -4.09 -12.35
C GLN A 169 -24.93 -3.89 -11.76
N VAL A 170 -23.95 -4.70 -12.14
CA VAL A 170 -22.56 -4.52 -11.72
C VAL A 170 -21.95 -3.42 -12.58
N PHE A 171 -21.93 -2.21 -12.02
CA PHE A 171 -21.32 -1.06 -12.65
C PHE A 171 -19.88 -0.88 -12.16
N ARG A 172 -18.92 -0.84 -13.09
CA ARG A 172 -17.57 -0.32 -12.83
C ARG A 172 -17.49 1.11 -13.39
N PRO A 173 -17.51 2.15 -12.55
CA PRO A 173 -17.17 3.49 -13.01
C PRO A 173 -15.76 3.42 -13.61
N ARG A 174 -15.61 3.89 -14.84
CA ARG A 174 -14.30 4.18 -15.44
C ARG A 174 -14.03 5.67 -15.30
#